data_AF-A0A6P0JYH7-F1
#
_entry.id   AF-A0A6P0JYH7-F1
#
_cell.length_a   1.000
_cell.length_b   1.000
_cell.length_c   1.000
_cell.angle_alpha   90.00
_cell.angle_beta   90.00
_cell.angle_gamma   90.00
#
_symmetry.space_group_name_H-M   'P 1'
#
loop_
_entity.id
_entity.type
_entity.pdbx_description
1 polymer ?
#
loop_
_entity_poly.entity_id
_entity_poly.type
_entity_poly.pdbx_seq_one_letter_code
_entity_poly.pdbx_strand_id
1 'polypeptide(L)'
;SIKGWYSYLENPEAGNVLIKEANPEMTDEQLAYGIAQMKEHGIVLSGDAEEQGIGIMTQDRWQSFFETMADAGVFDPDLDYTEAFTLDFVGKPLE
;
A
#
# COMPACT_ATOMS: atom_id res chain seq x y z
N SER A 1 1.19 8.43 -6.72
CA SER A 1 2.66 8.49 -6.59
C SER A 1 3.04 8.20 -5.14
N ILE A 2 4.16 7.50 -4.90
CA ILE A 2 4.66 7.17 -3.54
C ILE A 2 4.91 8.43 -2.71
N LYS A 3 5.47 9.49 -3.32
CA LYS A 3 5.70 10.80 -2.65
C LYS A 3 4.41 11.39 -2.04
N GLY A 4 3.27 11.16 -2.71
CA GLY A 4 1.97 11.61 -2.22
C GLY A 4 1.56 10.92 -0.92
N TRP A 5 1.90 9.64 -0.74
CA TRP A 5 1.62 8.92 0.50
C TRP A 5 2.45 9.44 1.67
N TYR A 6 3.74 9.69 1.45
CA TYR A 6 4.58 10.35 2.46
C TYR A 6 4.01 11.71 2.87
N SER A 7 3.70 12.56 1.88
CA SER A 7 3.11 13.87 2.14
C SER A 7 1.76 13.78 2.87
N TYR A 8 0.89 12.83 2.49
CA TYR A 8 -0.45 12.69 3.07
C TYR A 8 -0.40 12.17 4.52
N LEU A 9 0.50 11.23 4.82
CA LEU A 9 0.68 10.75 6.19
C LEU A 9 1.32 11.80 7.10
N GLU A 10 2.13 12.71 6.56
CA GLU A 10 2.70 13.85 7.31
C GLU A 10 1.68 14.98 7.49
N ASN A 11 1.12 15.50 6.39
CA ASN A 11 0.10 16.54 6.37
C ASN A 11 -1.05 16.15 5.42
N PRO A 12 -2.19 15.65 5.96
CA PRO A 12 -3.27 15.13 5.14
C PRO A 12 -4.16 16.23 4.53
N GLU A 13 -4.05 17.49 4.93
CA GLU A 13 -5.03 18.54 4.66
C GLU A 13 -5.35 18.68 3.16
N ALA A 14 -4.34 18.80 2.31
CA ALA A 14 -4.53 18.93 0.86
C ALA A 14 -5.21 17.69 0.25
N GLY A 15 -4.90 16.49 0.74
CA GLY A 15 -5.56 15.26 0.31
C GLY A 15 -6.99 15.16 0.81
N ASN A 16 -7.25 15.55 2.05
CA ASN A 16 -8.59 15.55 2.66
C ASN A 16 -9.55 16.46 1.91
N VAL A 17 -9.09 17.61 1.41
CA VAL A 17 -9.90 18.48 0.54
C VAL A 17 -10.36 17.71 -0.70
N LEU A 18 -9.43 17.08 -1.43
CA LEU A 18 -9.74 16.33 -2.65
C LEU A 18 -10.63 15.10 -2.37
N ILE A 19 -10.41 14.40 -1.26
CA ILE A 19 -11.24 13.25 -0.87
C ILE A 19 -12.69 13.68 -0.63
N LYS A 20 -12.90 14.80 0.08
CA LYS A 20 -14.26 15.32 0.34
C LYS A 20 -14.94 15.86 -0.92
N GLU A 21 -14.18 16.46 -1.84
CA GLU A 21 -14.70 16.85 -3.16
C GLU A 21 -15.19 15.63 -3.96
N ALA A 22 -14.43 14.53 -3.94
CA ALA A 22 -14.77 13.30 -4.62
C ALA A 22 -15.87 12.48 -3.90
N ASN A 23 -15.96 12.61 -2.57
CA ASN A 23 -16.95 11.95 -1.74
C ASN A 23 -17.52 12.92 -0.68
N PRO A 24 -18.63 13.61 -1.00
CA PRO A 24 -19.26 14.57 -0.09
C PRO A 24 -19.80 13.97 1.22
N GLU A 25 -19.94 12.64 1.32
CA GLU A 25 -20.33 11.97 2.56
C GLU A 25 -19.16 11.79 3.52
N MET A 26 -17.92 11.97 3.06
CA MET A 26 -16.72 11.84 3.88
C MET A 26 -16.61 13.02 4.85
N THR A 27 -16.59 12.73 6.15
CA THR A 27 -16.46 13.76 7.19
C THR A 27 -15.02 13.92 7.66
N ASP A 28 -14.71 15.08 8.26
CA ASP A 28 -13.40 15.33 8.87
C ASP A 28 -13.10 14.34 10.01
N GLU A 29 -14.12 13.92 10.77
CA GLU A 29 -13.98 12.93 11.84
C GLU A 29 -13.61 11.55 11.29
N GLN A 30 -14.27 11.11 10.21
CA GLN A 30 -13.95 9.83 9.57
C GLN A 30 -12.53 9.83 8.98
N LEU A 31 -12.12 10.94 8.37
CA LEU A 31 -10.76 11.09 7.84
C LEU A 31 -9.72 11.06 8.97
N ALA A 32 -9.94 11.83 10.03
CA ALA A 32 -9.05 11.86 11.18
C ALA A 32 -8.91 10.47 11.83
N TYR A 33 -10.04 9.78 12.02
CA TYR A 33 -10.06 8.41 12.53
C TYR A 33 -9.32 7.45 11.60
N GLY A 34 -9.61 7.46 10.31
CA GLY A 34 -8.99 6.56 9.33
C GLY A 34 -7.47 6.75 9.25
N ILE A 35 -6.99 8.00 9.27
CA ILE A 35 -5.55 8.29 9.30
C ILE A 35 -4.91 7.80 10.60
N ALA A 36 -5.56 7.98 11.75
CA ALA A 36 -5.07 7.47 13.02
C ALA A 36 -4.96 5.94 13.00
N GLN A 37 -5.98 5.22 12.53
CA GLN A 37 -5.98 3.77 12.44
C GLN A 37 -4.94 3.23 11.44
N MET A 38 -4.76 3.89 10.29
CA MET A 38 -3.70 3.53 9.35
C MET A 38 -2.31 3.59 9.98
N LYS A 39 -2.06 4.61 10.82
CA LYS A 39 -0.79 4.77 11.54
C LYS A 39 -0.65 3.78 12.67
N GLU A 40 -1.68 3.63 13.50
CA GLU A 40 -1.69 2.73 14.67
C GLU A 40 -1.43 1.28 14.28
N HIS A 41 -2.06 0.80 13.20
CA HIS A 41 -1.95 -0.58 12.75
C HIS A 41 -0.87 -0.81 11.68
N GLY A 42 -0.09 0.21 11.33
CA GLY A 42 0.97 0.10 10.33
C GLY A 42 0.47 -0.32 8.94
N ILE A 43 -0.74 0.12 8.53
CA ILE A 43 -1.38 -0.34 7.28
C ILE A 43 -0.55 0.02 6.05
N VAL A 44 0.08 1.21 6.05
CA VAL A 44 0.86 1.72 4.92
C VAL A 44 2.37 1.57 5.13
N LEU A 45 2.83 1.69 6.37
CA LEU A 45 4.23 1.66 6.75
C LEU A 45 4.42 0.57 7.82
N SER A 46 4.70 -0.65 7.37
CA SER A 46 5.05 -1.81 8.19
C SER A 46 5.87 -2.82 7.37
N GLY A 47 6.55 -3.74 8.06
CA GLY A 47 7.35 -4.78 7.41
C GLY A 47 8.41 -4.19 6.48
N ASP A 48 8.50 -4.71 5.26
CA ASP A 48 9.49 -4.25 4.26
C ASP A 48 9.45 -2.73 4.02
N ALA A 49 8.28 -2.10 4.16
CA ALA A 49 8.14 -0.67 3.94
C ALA A 49 8.83 0.19 5.01
N GLU A 50 9.06 -0.34 6.22
CA GLU A 50 9.79 0.38 7.27
C GLU A 50 11.26 0.57 6.91
N GLU A 51 11.84 -0.40 6.21
CA GLU A 51 13.26 -0.41 5.83
C GLU A 51 13.48 0.12 4.41
N GLN A 52 12.57 -0.21 3.48
CA GLN A 52 12.74 0.02 2.04
C GLN A 52 11.78 1.09 1.48
N GLY A 53 10.88 1.61 2.32
CA GLY A 53 9.97 2.70 1.98
C GLY A 53 8.57 2.28 1.52
N ILE A 54 7.63 3.22 1.57
CA ILE A 54 6.21 3.01 1.23
C ILE A 54 6.09 2.55 -0.23
N GLY A 55 5.28 1.52 -0.46
CA GLY A 55 5.00 0.99 -1.79
C GLY A 55 6.07 0.05 -2.32
N ILE A 56 7.05 -0.35 -1.51
CA ILE A 56 7.97 -1.43 -1.88
C ILE A 56 7.19 -2.72 -2.17
N MET A 57 7.67 -3.44 -3.18
CA MET A 57 7.25 -4.81 -3.49
C MET A 57 8.52 -5.65 -3.58
N THR A 58 8.47 -6.91 -3.12
CA THR A 58 9.60 -7.83 -3.17
C THR A 58 9.19 -9.12 -3.85
N GLN A 59 10.13 -9.74 -4.57
CA GLN A 59 9.89 -11.03 -5.21
C GLN A 59 9.50 -12.10 -4.17
N ASP A 60 10.18 -12.12 -3.02
CA ASP A 60 9.91 -13.05 -1.92
C ASP A 60 8.47 -12.94 -1.39
N ARG A 61 7.93 -11.72 -1.24
CA ARG A 61 6.51 -11.55 -0.85
C ARG A 61 5.54 -12.09 -1.88
N TRP A 62 5.80 -11.85 -3.16
CA TRP A 62 4.94 -12.37 -4.23
C TRP A 62 4.98 -13.89 -4.30
N GLN A 63 6.17 -14.48 -4.19
CA GLN A 63 6.35 -15.93 -4.16
C GLN A 63 5.60 -16.54 -2.97
N SER A 64 5.85 -16.04 -1.75
CA SER A 64 5.21 -16.57 -0.54
C SER A 64 3.69 -16.46 -0.59
N PHE A 65 3.15 -15.36 -1.14
CA PHE A 65 1.72 -15.20 -1.32
C PHE A 65 1.16 -16.22 -2.33
N PHE A 66 1.81 -16.37 -3.49
CA PHE A 66 1.39 -17.34 -4.50
C PHE A 66 1.39 -18.76 -3.94
N GLU A 67 2.48 -19.19 -3.32
CA GLU A 67 2.62 -20.53 -2.70
C GLU A 67 1.52 -20.78 -1.68
N THR A 68 1.26 -19.81 -0.78
CA THR A 68 0.19 -19.92 0.23
C THR A 68 -1.18 -20.12 -0.40
N MET A 69 -1.47 -19.40 -1.49
CA MET A 69 -2.76 -19.46 -2.17
C MET A 69 -2.91 -20.70 -3.06
N ALA A 70 -1.83 -21.17 -3.68
CA ALA A 70 -1.79 -22.43 -4.43
C ALA A 70 -1.97 -23.64 -3.49
N ASP A 71 -1.29 -23.64 -2.33
CA ASP A 71 -1.44 -24.66 -1.29
C ASP A 71 -2.88 -24.71 -0.74
N ALA A 72 -3.54 -23.55 -0.64
CA ALA A 72 -4.95 -23.46 -0.27
C ALA A 72 -5.92 -23.86 -1.40
N GLY A 73 -5.42 -24.19 -2.61
CA GLY A 73 -6.20 -24.57 -3.77
C GLY A 73 -6.94 -23.43 -4.45
N VAL A 74 -6.56 -22.17 -4.17
CA VAL A 74 -7.17 -20.99 -4.79
C VAL A 74 -6.56 -20.71 -6.16
N PHE A 75 -5.26 -20.94 -6.31
CA PHE A 75 -4.55 -20.81 -7.59
C PHE A 75 -4.08 -22.17 -8.10
N ASP A 76 -4.01 -22.29 -9.43
CA ASP A 76 -3.36 -23.42 -10.08
C ASP A 76 -1.86 -23.39 -9.74
N PRO A 77 -1.27 -24.50 -9.22
CA PRO A 77 0.16 -24.56 -8.93
C PRO A 77 1.08 -24.29 -10.13
N ASP A 78 0.59 -24.51 -11.35
CA ASP A 78 1.35 -24.31 -12.59
C ASP A 78 1.19 -22.88 -13.18
N LEU A 79 0.44 -21.99 -12.50
CA LEU A 79 0.28 -20.60 -12.92
C LEU A 79 1.61 -19.83 -12.78
N ASP A 80 2.04 -19.16 -13.86
CA ASP A 80 3.17 -18.22 -13.79
C ASP A 80 2.75 -16.91 -13.10
N TYR A 81 2.92 -16.86 -11.78
CA TYR A 81 2.61 -15.66 -10.99
C TYR A 81 3.55 -14.49 -11.25
N THR A 82 4.71 -14.70 -11.89
CA THR A 82 5.70 -13.64 -12.09
C THR A 82 5.25 -12.61 -13.12
N GLU A 83 4.32 -12.98 -13.99
CA GLU A 83 3.69 -12.06 -14.94
C GLU A 83 2.72 -11.05 -14.27
N ALA A 84 2.35 -11.27 -13.00
CA ALA A 84 1.38 -10.42 -12.29
C ALA A 84 1.99 -9.09 -11.78
N PHE A 85 3.31 -8.93 -11.81
CA PHE A 85 3.97 -7.76 -11.25
C PHE A 85 5.26 -7.37 -11.97
N THR A 86 5.70 -6.13 -11.75
CA THR A 86 7.06 -5.66 -12.04
C THR A 86 7.59 -4.88 -10.84
N LEU A 87 8.90 -4.94 -10.62
CA LEU A 87 9.60 -4.19 -9.56
C LEU A 87 10.31 -2.94 -10.10
N ASP A 88 10.19 -2.64 -11.39
CA ASP A 88 10.97 -1.58 -12.05
C ASP A 88 10.73 -0.18 -11.47
N PHE A 89 9.56 0.05 -10.88
CA PHE A 89 9.09 1.37 -10.46
C PHE A 89 9.04 1.58 -8.93
N VAL A 90 9.41 0.57 -8.14
CA VAL A 90 9.36 0.61 -6.66
C VAL A 90 10.75 0.50 -6.05
N GLY A 91 10.89 0.86 -4.77
CA GLY A 91 12.19 0.82 -4.07
C GLY A 91 13.25 1.78 -4.63
N LYS A 92 12.83 2.79 -5.40
CA LYS A 92 13.71 3.84 -5.91
C LYS A 92 13.82 4.97 -4.88
N PRO A 93 14.96 5.66 -4.79
CA PRO A 93 15.08 6.86 -3.98
C PRO A 93 13.99 7.88 -4.32
N LEU A 94 13.45 8.54 -3.29
CA LEU A 94 12.55 9.66 -3.48
C LEU A 94 13.38 10.87 -3.94
N GLU A 95 13.29 11.22 -5.23
CA GLU A 95 13.92 12.44 -5.77
C GLU A 95 13.34 13.74 -5.20
#